data_AF-A0A936C8K9-F1
#
_entry.id   AF-A0A936C8K9-F1
#
_cell.length_a   1.000
_cell.length_b   1.000
_cell.length_c   1.000
_cell.angle_alpha   90.00
_cell.angle_beta   90.00
_cell.angle_gamma   90.00
#
_symmetry.space_group_name_H-M   'P 1'
#
loop_
_entity.id
_entity.type
_entity.pdbx_description
1 polymer ?
#
loop_
_entity_poly.entity_id
_entity_poly.type
_entity_poly.pdbx_seq_one_letter_code
_entity_poly.pdbx_strand_id
1 'polypeptide(L)'
;MRARQSGVTLIEFMIGFLILGILVGLAVPSFRDWIINSQVRTATDSINDGLQLTRAEAVRRNSPVRWRLPDETTSGWVIEALNRTTAAWDQIQVRNAGEGTTNVVVAASQTTVTFVGSGFVSPLPAQNITINVSNPNGGDCLTQAGVGDVRCLRVTVTPGGSIRMCDPASPSTSASAC
;
A
#
# COMPACT_ATOMS: atom_id res chain seq x y z
N MET A 1 12.09 60.61 -13.08
CA MET A 1 12.39 60.08 -11.74
C MET A 1 13.28 58.86 -11.91
N ARG A 2 14.56 58.91 -11.52
CA ARG A 2 15.47 57.76 -11.60
C ARG A 2 15.21 56.86 -10.39
N ALA A 3 14.73 55.65 -10.62
CA ALA A 3 14.65 54.63 -9.57
C ALA A 3 16.09 54.31 -9.10
N ARG A 4 16.35 54.49 -7.79
CA ARG A 4 17.59 54.00 -7.18
C ARG A 4 17.55 52.47 -7.27
N GLN A 5 18.52 51.87 -7.97
CA GLN A 5 18.77 50.44 -7.85
C GLN A 5 19.26 50.16 -6.42
N SER A 6 18.41 49.52 -5.62
CA SER A 6 18.80 48.91 -4.35
C SER A 6 19.39 47.53 -4.65
N GLY A 7 20.71 47.41 -4.53
CA GLY A 7 21.42 46.13 -4.62
C GLY A 7 21.36 45.36 -3.29
N VAL A 8 21.38 44.03 -3.38
CA VAL A 8 21.49 43.10 -2.24
C VAL A 8 22.94 43.08 -1.76
N THR A 9 23.18 43.05 -0.45
CA THR A 9 24.54 43.01 0.10
C THR A 9 25.10 41.59 0.15
N LEU A 10 26.43 41.44 0.12
CA LEU A 10 27.08 40.13 0.25
C LEU A 10 26.74 39.46 1.60
N ILE A 11 26.63 40.24 2.67
CA ILE A 11 26.24 39.76 3.99
C ILE A 11 24.77 39.29 4.01
N GLU A 12 23.88 39.94 3.26
CA GLU A 12 22.47 39.55 3.15
C GLU A 12 22.30 38.21 2.42
N PHE A 13 23.09 37.96 1.37
CA PHE A 13 23.15 36.63 0.75
C PHE A 13 23.71 35.58 1.71
N MET A 14 24.76 35.88 2.48
CA MET A 14 25.32 34.95 3.47
C MET A 14 24.30 34.58 4.55
N ILE A 15 23.60 35.57 5.11
CA ILE A 15 22.54 35.35 6.10
C ILE A 15 21.37 34.59 5.46
N GLY A 16 20.99 34.94 4.24
CA GLY A 16 19.95 34.24 3.48
C GLY A 16 20.25 32.76 3.28
N PHE A 17 21.48 32.41 2.86
CA PHE A 17 21.90 31.02 2.70
C PHE A 17 21.99 30.29 4.05
N LEU A 18 22.41 30.97 5.11
CA LEU A 18 22.46 30.40 6.45
C LEU A 18 21.06 30.02 6.93
N ILE A 19 20.08 30.92 6.79
CA ILE A 19 18.69 30.66 7.15
C ILE A 19 18.11 29.54 6.27
N LEU A 20 18.36 29.58 4.95
CA LEU A 20 17.92 28.55 4.02
C LEU A 20 18.47 27.16 4.41
N GLY A 21 19.75 27.07 4.77
CA GLY A 21 20.38 25.82 5.20
C GLY A 21 19.73 25.23 6.45
N ILE A 22 19.42 26.07 7.44
CA ILE A 22 18.71 25.64 8.66
C ILE A 22 17.31 25.11 8.31
N LEU A 23 16.56 25.83 7.47
CA LEU A 23 15.22 25.43 7.07
C LEU A 23 15.21 24.10 6.30
N VAL A 24 16.15 23.91 5.36
CA VAL A 24 16.29 22.64 4.62
C VAL A 24 16.65 21.50 5.57
N GLY A 25 17.56 21.71 6.52
CA GLY A 25 17.95 20.70 7.50
C GLY A 25 16.78 20.16 8.32
N LEU A 26 15.82 21.02 8.70
CA LEU A 26 14.62 20.61 9.44
C LEU A 26 13.55 19.96 8.55
N ALA A 27 13.51 20.29 7.26
CA ALA A 27 12.48 19.79 6.33
C ALA A 27 12.78 18.38 5.80
N VAL A 28 14.04 18.02 5.57
CA VAL A 28 14.43 16.72 5.00
C VAL A 28 13.88 15.49 5.75
N PRO A 29 13.95 15.37 7.09
CA PRO A 29 13.46 14.18 7.78
C PRO A 29 11.94 14.00 7.62
N SER A 30 11.14 15.07 7.70
CA SER A 30 9.69 14.97 7.54
C SER A 30 9.28 14.57 6.12
N PHE A 31 10.02 15.00 5.10
CA PHE A 31 9.81 14.54 3.73
C PHE A 31 10.10 13.05 3.56
N ARG A 32 11.13 12.51 4.22
CA ARG A 32 11.46 11.09 4.18
C ARG A 32 10.31 10.25 4.76
N ASP A 33 9.80 10.61 5.93
CA ASP A 33 8.71 9.88 6.59
C ASP A 33 7.42 9.93 5.76
N TRP A 34 7.14 11.10 5.16
CA TRP A 34 6.01 11.24 4.26
C TRP A 34 6.11 10.32 3.03
N ILE A 35 7.28 10.25 2.39
CA ILE A 35 7.51 9.36 1.22
C ILE A 35 7.30 7.89 1.60
N ILE A 36 7.85 7.46 2.74
CA ILE A 36 7.73 6.07 3.21
C ILE A 36 6.26 5.69 3.45
N ASN A 37 5.52 6.54 4.17
CA ASN A 37 4.10 6.30 4.44
C ASN A 37 3.26 6.36 3.16
N SER A 38 3.61 7.25 2.22
CA SER A 38 2.99 7.29 0.90
C SER A 38 3.20 5.99 0.13
N GLN A 39 4.40 5.41 0.16
CA GLN A 39 4.70 4.12 -0.50
C GLN A 39 3.87 2.97 0.10
N VAL A 40 3.79 2.87 1.43
CA VAL A 40 2.96 1.86 2.11
C VAL A 40 1.49 2.01 1.71
N ARG A 41 0.96 3.24 1.73
CA ARG A 41 -0.41 3.53 1.34
C ARG A 41 -0.68 3.17 -0.12
N THR A 42 0.12 3.64 -1.06
CA THR A 42 -0.05 3.34 -2.48
C THR A 42 0.00 1.83 -2.75
N ALA A 43 0.88 1.08 -2.09
CA ALA A 43 0.95 -0.37 -2.25
C ALA A 43 -0.31 -1.04 -1.69
N THR A 44 -0.77 -0.62 -0.52
CA THR A 44 -1.98 -1.14 0.12
C THR A 44 -3.22 -0.86 -0.71
N ASP A 45 -3.37 0.37 -1.21
CA ASP A 45 -4.46 0.77 -2.11
C ASP A 45 -4.45 -0.09 -3.38
N SER A 46 -3.27 -0.31 -3.99
CA SER A 46 -3.17 -1.18 -5.18
C SER A 46 -3.59 -2.63 -4.92
N ILE A 47 -3.28 -3.17 -3.74
CA ILE A 47 -3.66 -4.53 -3.35
C ILE A 47 -5.16 -4.60 -3.12
N ASN A 48 -5.71 -3.60 -2.41
CA ASN A 48 -7.15 -3.49 -2.18
C ASN A 48 -7.92 -3.41 -3.51
N ASP A 49 -7.47 -2.56 -4.43
CA ASP A 49 -8.08 -2.41 -5.76
C ASP A 49 -7.96 -3.68 -6.59
N GLY A 50 -6.81 -4.36 -6.57
CA GLY A 50 -6.61 -5.65 -7.23
C GLY A 50 -7.57 -6.73 -6.70
N LEU A 51 -7.78 -6.80 -5.38
CA LEU A 51 -8.73 -7.73 -4.77
C LEU A 51 -10.18 -7.38 -5.10
N GLN A 52 -10.55 -6.09 -5.07
CA GLN A 52 -11.89 -5.63 -5.46
C GLN A 52 -12.17 -5.96 -6.93
N LEU A 53 -11.19 -5.74 -7.81
CA LEU A 53 -11.29 -6.10 -9.22
C LEU A 53 -11.42 -7.62 -9.41
N THR A 54 -10.62 -8.41 -8.69
CA THR A 54 -10.70 -9.88 -8.71
C THR A 54 -12.10 -10.36 -8.34
N ARG A 55 -12.66 -9.82 -7.25
CA ARG A 55 -14.03 -10.14 -6.83
C ARG A 55 -15.07 -9.72 -7.85
N ALA A 56 -14.94 -8.50 -8.41
CA ALA A 56 -15.84 -8.00 -9.44
C ALA A 56 -15.80 -8.87 -10.70
N GLU A 57 -14.62 -9.28 -11.15
CA GLU A 57 -14.44 -10.18 -12.29
C GLU A 57 -15.01 -11.58 -12.01
N ALA A 58 -14.87 -12.11 -10.79
CA ALA A 58 -15.47 -13.38 -10.41
C ALA A 58 -17.00 -13.36 -10.53
N VAL A 59 -17.63 -12.31 -9.98
CA VAL A 59 -19.08 -12.10 -10.04
C VAL A 59 -19.53 -11.86 -11.48
N ARG A 60 -18.84 -10.98 -12.22
CA ARG A 60 -19.18 -10.64 -13.61
C ARG A 60 -19.12 -11.84 -14.55
N ARG A 61 -18.14 -12.73 -14.35
CA ARG A 61 -17.97 -13.94 -15.16
C ARG A 61 -18.74 -15.14 -14.62
N ASN A 62 -19.35 -15.01 -13.44
CA ASN A 62 -19.94 -16.11 -12.67
C ASN A 62 -19.00 -17.34 -12.63
N SER A 63 -17.70 -17.11 -12.42
CA SER A 63 -16.64 -18.12 -12.51
C SER A 63 -15.52 -17.81 -11.51
N PRO A 64 -14.76 -18.81 -11.02
CA PRO A 64 -13.64 -18.55 -10.14
C PRO A 64 -12.59 -17.63 -10.77
N VAL A 65 -12.22 -16.58 -10.05
CA VAL A 65 -11.12 -15.68 -10.39
C VAL A 65 -10.25 -15.55 -9.15
N ARG A 66 -8.93 -15.68 -9.32
CA ARG A 66 -7.98 -15.64 -8.21
C ARG A 66 -7.07 -14.44 -8.32
N TRP A 67 -6.75 -13.90 -7.16
CA TRP A 67 -5.69 -12.94 -6.94
C TRP A 67 -4.51 -13.69 -6.33
N ARG A 68 -3.30 -13.46 -6.84
CA ARG A 68 -2.08 -14.14 -6.39
C ARG A 68 -0.94 -13.15 -6.18
N LEU A 69 -0.16 -13.37 -5.12
CA LEU A 69 1.17 -12.80 -4.91
C LEU A 69 2.21 -13.78 -5.49
N PRO A 70 2.93 -13.42 -6.56
CA PRO A 70 4.01 -14.26 -7.09
C PRO A 70 5.17 -14.40 -6.09
N ASP A 71 5.48 -13.33 -5.37
CA ASP A 71 6.53 -13.26 -4.36
C ASP A 71 5.94 -12.73 -3.05
N GLU A 72 6.07 -13.49 -1.96
CA GLU A 72 5.43 -13.19 -0.67
C GLU A 72 5.92 -11.90 -0.03
N THR A 73 7.09 -11.40 -0.44
CA THR A 73 7.78 -10.24 0.13
C THR A 73 7.58 -8.97 -0.68
N THR A 74 6.93 -9.02 -1.84
CA THR A 74 6.80 -7.85 -2.73
C THR A 74 5.35 -7.41 -2.90
N SER A 75 5.15 -6.18 -3.36
CA SER A 75 3.81 -5.64 -3.65
C SER A 75 3.26 -5.99 -5.04
N GLY A 76 3.94 -6.86 -5.78
CA GLY A 76 3.48 -7.33 -7.08
C GLY A 76 2.37 -8.36 -6.96
N TRP A 77 1.34 -8.27 -7.79
CA TRP A 77 0.21 -9.20 -7.78
C TRP A 77 -0.34 -9.47 -9.17
N VAL A 78 -1.03 -10.61 -9.32
CA VAL A 78 -1.61 -11.08 -10.57
C VAL A 78 -3.05 -11.50 -10.34
N ILE A 79 -3.92 -11.17 -11.29
CA ILE A 79 -5.32 -11.61 -11.35
C ILE A 79 -5.46 -12.60 -12.49
N GLU A 80 -6.04 -13.77 -12.20
CA GLU A 80 -6.21 -14.84 -13.17
C GLU A 80 -7.63 -15.39 -13.11
N ALA A 81 -8.26 -15.63 -14.26
CA ALA A 81 -9.56 -16.26 -14.37
C ALA A 81 -9.45 -17.72 -14.77
N LEU A 82 -10.31 -18.57 -14.20
CA LEU A 82 -10.38 -19.97 -14.61
C LEU A 82 -11.03 -20.08 -15.99
N ASN A 83 -10.27 -20.62 -16.93
CA ASN A 83 -10.77 -21.04 -18.23
C ASN A 83 -11.32 -22.46 -18.14
N ARG A 84 -12.63 -22.61 -18.32
CA ARG A 84 -13.31 -23.91 -18.17
C ARG A 84 -13.05 -24.89 -19.30
N THR A 85 -12.58 -24.42 -20.47
CA THR A 85 -12.30 -25.31 -21.60
C THR A 85 -10.93 -25.96 -21.48
N THR A 86 -9.93 -25.22 -20.98
CA THR A 86 -8.55 -25.69 -20.82
C THR A 86 -8.22 -26.11 -19.39
N ALA A 87 -9.10 -25.82 -18.43
CA ALA A 87 -8.85 -25.92 -16.98
C ALA A 87 -7.61 -25.12 -16.53
N ALA A 88 -7.19 -24.12 -17.32
CA ALA A 88 -6.05 -23.26 -17.04
C ALA A 88 -6.48 -21.93 -16.40
N TRP A 89 -5.52 -21.22 -15.83
CA TRP A 89 -5.70 -19.88 -15.28
C TRP A 89 -5.17 -18.86 -16.28
N ASP A 90 -6.06 -18.07 -16.86
CA ASP A 90 -5.72 -17.05 -17.84
C ASP A 90 -5.52 -15.71 -17.12
N GLN A 91 -4.37 -15.08 -17.35
CA GLN A 91 -4.04 -13.79 -16.73
C GLN A 91 -4.95 -12.67 -17.28
N ILE A 92 -5.61 -11.95 -16.37
CA ILE A 92 -6.42 -10.76 -16.68
C ILE A 92 -5.57 -9.50 -16.53
N GLN A 93 -4.87 -9.39 -15.40
CA GLN A 93 -4.10 -8.19 -15.05
C GLN A 93 -2.92 -8.56 -14.16
N VAL A 94 -1.84 -7.82 -14.31
CA VAL A 94 -0.64 -7.92 -13.47
C VAL A 94 -0.24 -6.52 -13.02
N ARG A 95 0.24 -6.43 -11.78
CA ARG A 95 1.01 -5.30 -11.26
C ARG A 95 2.37 -5.83 -10.87
N ASN A 96 3.44 -5.21 -11.38
CA ASN A 96 4.80 -5.68 -11.11
C ASN A 96 5.30 -5.18 -9.74
N ALA A 97 6.17 -5.98 -9.13
CA ALA A 97 6.87 -5.63 -7.90
C ALA A 97 7.79 -4.41 -8.13
N GLY A 98 7.35 -3.22 -7.71
CA GLY A 98 8.08 -1.96 -7.89
C GLY A 98 7.33 -0.89 -8.69
N GLU A 99 6.15 -1.20 -9.22
CA GLU A 99 5.32 -0.23 -9.93
C GLU A 99 4.75 0.83 -8.95
N GLY A 100 5.40 1.98 -8.83
CA GLY A 100 4.98 3.08 -7.97
C GLY A 100 5.36 2.95 -6.49
N THR A 101 5.86 1.80 -6.03
CA THR A 101 6.21 1.57 -4.62
C THR A 101 7.45 0.68 -4.46
N THR A 102 8.62 1.27 -4.67
CA THR A 102 9.91 0.61 -4.41
C THR A 102 10.10 0.48 -2.89
N ASN A 103 10.65 -0.66 -2.42
CA ASN A 103 10.97 -0.97 -1.02
C ASN A 103 9.82 -1.40 -0.09
N VAL A 104 8.58 -1.47 -0.57
CA VAL A 104 7.49 -2.00 0.26
C VAL A 104 7.61 -3.53 0.35
N VAL A 105 7.47 -4.04 1.57
CA VAL A 105 7.40 -5.46 1.87
C VAL A 105 5.96 -5.84 2.19
N VAL A 106 5.53 -6.97 1.65
CA VAL A 106 4.23 -7.56 1.94
C VAL A 106 4.43 -8.80 2.81
N ALA A 107 3.45 -9.10 3.67
CA ALA A 107 3.37 -10.37 4.38
C ALA A 107 1.91 -10.81 4.45
N ALA A 108 1.56 -11.82 3.67
CA ALA A 108 0.20 -12.32 3.54
C ALA A 108 0.01 -13.66 4.25
N SER A 109 -1.12 -13.86 4.92
CA SER A 109 -1.48 -15.15 5.52
C SER A 109 -1.78 -16.23 4.47
N GLN A 110 -2.15 -15.80 3.25
CA GLN A 110 -2.32 -16.65 2.07
C GLN A 110 -1.85 -15.87 0.85
N THR A 111 -1.08 -16.52 -0.02
CA THR A 111 -0.57 -15.91 -1.25
C THR A 111 -1.58 -15.92 -2.39
N THR A 112 -2.64 -16.70 -2.27
CA THR A 112 -3.70 -16.82 -3.28
C THR A 112 -5.06 -16.65 -2.63
N VAL A 113 -5.87 -15.75 -3.17
CA VAL A 113 -7.25 -15.52 -2.76
C VAL A 113 -8.15 -15.75 -3.96
N THR A 114 -8.99 -16.78 -3.92
CA THR A 114 -9.91 -17.08 -5.03
C THR A 114 -11.32 -16.68 -4.66
N PHE A 115 -11.94 -15.85 -5.49
CA PHE A 115 -13.35 -15.50 -5.40
C PHE A 115 -14.15 -16.35 -6.39
N VAL A 116 -15.31 -16.82 -5.96
CA VAL A 116 -16.27 -17.53 -6.83
C VAL A 116 -17.35 -16.56 -7.33
N GLY A 117 -18.23 -17.02 -8.23
CA GLY A 117 -19.27 -16.18 -8.85
C GLY A 117 -20.25 -15.50 -7.89
N SER A 118 -20.41 -16.00 -6.65
CA SER A 118 -21.18 -15.36 -5.59
C SER A 118 -20.43 -14.24 -4.86
N GLY A 119 -19.14 -14.04 -5.15
CA GLY A 119 -18.28 -13.08 -4.48
C GLY A 119 -17.74 -13.54 -3.12
N PHE A 120 -17.97 -14.80 -2.73
CA PHE A 120 -17.34 -15.44 -1.56
C PHE A 120 -15.94 -15.97 -1.88
N VAL A 121 -15.13 -16.15 -0.84
CA VAL A 121 -13.80 -16.75 -0.95
C VAL A 121 -13.92 -18.28 -0.92
N SER A 122 -13.19 -18.96 -1.82
CA SER A 122 -13.12 -20.42 -1.88
C SER A 122 -11.67 -20.89 -2.06
N PRO A 123 -11.18 -21.91 -1.34
CA PRO A 123 -11.86 -22.63 -0.27
C PRO A 123 -12.16 -21.70 0.92
N LEU A 124 -13.15 -22.06 1.75
CA LEU A 124 -13.53 -21.28 2.92
C LEU A 124 -12.34 -21.19 3.89
N PRO A 125 -11.76 -20.00 4.13
CA PRO A 125 -10.60 -19.89 4.99
C PRO A 125 -11.04 -19.98 6.46
N ALA A 126 -10.19 -20.60 7.30
CA ALA A 126 -10.47 -20.77 8.74
C ALA A 126 -10.48 -19.44 9.52
N GLN A 127 -9.82 -18.41 8.99
CA GLN A 127 -9.71 -17.07 9.55
C GLN A 127 -9.77 -16.04 8.42
N ASN A 128 -9.95 -14.77 8.76
CA ASN A 128 -9.80 -13.70 7.78
C ASN A 128 -8.39 -13.71 7.17
N ILE A 129 -8.32 -13.56 5.85
CA ILE A 129 -7.04 -13.46 5.15
C ILE A 129 -6.50 -12.06 5.40
N THR A 130 -5.26 -11.96 5.85
CA THR A 130 -4.61 -10.69 6.16
C THR A 130 -3.39 -10.51 5.28
N ILE A 131 -3.22 -9.30 4.77
CA ILE A 131 -2.08 -8.88 3.94
C ILE A 131 -1.51 -7.64 4.60
N ASN A 132 -0.39 -7.81 5.30
CA ASN A 132 0.32 -6.71 5.95
C ASN A 132 1.24 -6.05 4.95
N VAL A 133 1.28 -4.73 4.97
CA VAL A 133 2.12 -3.92 4.09
C VAL A 133 2.98 -3.02 4.97
N SER A 134 4.30 -3.16 4.85
CA SER A 134 5.30 -2.43 5.63
C SER A 134 6.42 -1.89 4.73
N ASN A 135 7.26 -1.01 5.28
CA ASN A 135 8.42 -0.50 4.58
C ASN A 135 9.64 -0.51 5.52
N PRO A 136 10.56 -1.47 5.39
CA PRO A 136 11.70 -1.62 6.29
C PRO A 136 12.65 -0.43 6.28
N ASN A 137 12.66 0.41 5.23
CA ASN A 137 13.51 1.59 5.16
C ASN A 137 13.07 2.72 6.12
N GLY A 138 11.85 2.63 6.65
CA GLY A 138 11.35 3.59 7.63
C GLY A 138 11.45 3.13 9.07
N GLY A 139 11.82 1.87 9.35
CA GLY A 139 11.86 1.33 10.71
C GLY A 139 10.66 0.44 11.03
N ASP A 140 10.38 0.29 12.32
CA ASP A 140 9.36 -0.64 12.81
C ASP A 140 7.94 -0.10 12.58
N CYS A 141 7.00 -1.02 12.38
CA CYS A 141 5.58 -0.67 12.28
C CYS A 141 5.06 -0.10 13.59
N LEU A 142 4.35 1.02 13.51
CA LEU A 142 3.62 1.61 14.63
C LEU A 142 2.67 0.59 15.26
N THR A 143 2.73 0.48 16.58
CA THR A 143 1.83 -0.30 17.41
C THR A 143 0.78 0.61 18.04
N GLN A 144 -0.30 0.03 18.58
CA GLN A 144 -1.31 0.79 19.34
C GLN A 144 -0.74 1.52 20.56
N ALA A 145 0.42 1.07 21.08
CA ALA A 145 1.14 1.75 22.17
C ALA A 145 1.93 2.98 21.70
N GLY A 146 1.89 3.32 20.40
CA GLY A 146 2.66 4.42 19.81
C GLY A 146 4.15 4.11 19.63
N VAL A 147 4.55 2.84 19.71
CA VAL A 147 5.93 2.39 19.49
C VAL A 147 6.10 2.00 18.02
N GLY A 148 7.09 2.57 17.34
CA GLY A 148 7.42 2.36 15.93
C GLY A 148 7.63 3.67 15.17
N ASP A 149 8.09 3.58 13.93
CA ASP A 149 8.45 4.73 13.10
C ASP A 149 7.51 4.87 11.88
N VAL A 150 6.96 3.76 11.39
CA VAL A 150 6.18 3.70 10.14
C VAL A 150 4.74 3.32 10.38
N ARG A 151 3.80 4.01 9.74
CA ARG A 151 2.40 3.62 9.77
C ARG A 151 2.12 2.53 8.74
N CYS A 152 2.29 1.29 9.17
CA CYS A 152 1.97 0.11 8.37
C CYS A 152 0.46 -0.08 8.22
N LEU A 153 0.04 -0.68 7.11
CA LEU A 153 -1.36 -0.92 6.81
C LEU A 153 -1.62 -2.41 6.59
N ARG A 154 -2.89 -2.81 6.72
CA ARG A 154 -3.33 -4.18 6.52
C ARG A 154 -4.56 -4.21 5.62
N VAL A 155 -4.55 -5.06 4.61
CA VAL A 155 -5.77 -5.45 3.89
C VAL A 155 -6.29 -6.74 4.50
N THR A 156 -7.58 -6.76 4.85
CA THR A 156 -8.27 -7.93 5.40
C THR A 156 -9.37 -8.36 4.45
N VAL A 157 -9.38 -9.63 4.09
CA VAL A 157 -10.46 -10.27 3.31
C VAL A 157 -11.19 -11.26 4.21
N THR A 158 -12.50 -11.06 4.36
CA THR A 158 -13.33 -11.99 5.14
C THR A 158 -13.72 -13.21 4.29
N PRO A 159 -14.09 -14.34 4.92
CA PRO A 159 -14.67 -15.47 4.20
C PRO A 159 -15.89 -15.10 3.34
N GLY A 160 -16.68 -14.11 3.80
CA GLY A 160 -17.80 -13.51 3.07
C GLY A 160 -17.40 -12.65 1.87
N GLY A 161 -16.10 -12.52 1.60
CA GLY A 161 -15.54 -11.79 0.47
C GLY A 161 -15.58 -10.26 0.61
N SER A 162 -15.84 -9.74 1.81
CA SER A 162 -15.63 -8.31 2.05
C SER A 162 -14.13 -8.03 2.13
N ILE A 163 -13.70 -6.98 1.44
CA ILE A 163 -12.31 -6.51 1.43
C ILE A 163 -12.29 -5.13 2.09
N ARG A 164 -11.45 -4.97 3.11
CA ARG A 164 -11.24 -3.69 3.79
C ARG A 164 -9.77 -3.44 4.06
N MET A 165 -9.36 -2.18 3.90
CA MET A 165 -8.10 -1.69 4.43
C MET A 165 -8.30 -1.24 5.89
N CYS A 166 -7.37 -1.59 6.75
CA CYS A 166 -7.33 -1.20 8.15
C CYS A 166 -5.91 -0.82 8.58
N ASP A 167 -5.82 -0.07 9.67
CA ASP A 167 -4.60 0.33 10.34
C ASP A 167 -4.46 -0.43 11.66
N PRO A 168 -3.47 -1.33 11.79
CA PRO A 168 -3.21 -2.08 13.02
C PRO A 168 -2.84 -1.21 14.23
N ALA A 169 -2.30 -0.01 14.03
CA ALA A 169 -1.96 0.92 15.10
C ALA A 169 -3.18 1.68 15.64
N SER A 170 -4.30 1.65 14.91
CA SER A 170 -5.52 2.34 15.28
C SER A 170 -6.23 1.62 16.45
N PRO A 171 -6.82 2.35 17.41
CA PRO A 171 -7.56 1.73 18.51
C PRO A 171 -8.82 1.03 17.98
N SER A 172 -9.21 -0.10 18.58
CA SER A 172 -10.35 -0.92 18.12
C SER A 172 -11.70 -0.19 18.04
N THR A 173 -11.83 0.96 18.69
CA THR A 173 -13.02 1.83 18.65
C THR A 173 -13.10 2.69 17.38
N SER A 174 -12.02 2.76 16.60
CA SER A 174 -11.95 3.56 15.38
C SER A 174 -12.40 2.79 14.13
N ALA A 175 -13.02 3.49 13.17
CA ALA A 175 -13.48 2.87 11.92
C ALA A 175 -12.34 2.32 11.05
N SER A 176 -11.12 2.83 11.23
CA SER A 176 -9.92 2.37 10.55
C SER A 176 -9.26 1.16 11.22
N ALA A 177 -9.76 0.70 12.37
CA ALA A 177 -9.17 -0.46 13.05
C ALA A 177 -9.41 -1.77 12.30
N CYS A 178 -8.46 -2.68 12.49
CA CYS A 178 -8.64 -4.09 12.19
C CYS A 178 -9.47 -4.72 13.33
#